data_AF-A0A2V9BWC0-F1
#
_entry.id   AF-A0A2V9BWC0-F1
#
_cell.length_a   1.000
_cell.length_b   1.000
_cell.length_c   1.000
_cell.angle_alpha   90.00
_cell.angle_beta   90.00
_cell.angle_gamma   90.00
#
_symmetry.space_group_name_H-M   'P 1'
#
loop_
_entity.id
_entity.type
_entity.pdbx_description
1 polymer ?
#
loop_
_entity_poly.entity_id
_entity_poly.type
_entity_poly.pdbx_seq_one_letter_code
_entity_poly.pdbx_strand_id
1 'polypeptide(L)' 'MHDALQKELATYEKRTPKSAAAHKRALERIPLGVASNYRHYEPYPIFVKDGKG' A
#
# COMPACT_ATOMS: atom_id res chain seq x y z
N MET A 1 2.18 5.80 19.06
CA MET A 1 1.12 5.84 18.04
C MET A 1 -0.22 5.87 18.74
N HIS A 2 -1.20 6.59 18.20
CA HIS A 2 -2.56 6.62 18.78
C HIS A 2 -3.26 5.27 18.56
N ASP A 3 -3.99 4.77 19.55
CA ASP A 3 -4.67 3.46 19.49
C ASP A 3 -5.64 3.36 18.30
N ALA A 4 -6.34 4.46 18.00
CA ALA A 4 -7.21 4.54 16.83
C ALA A 4 -6.43 4.33 15.52
N LEU A 5 -5.24 4.93 15.39
CA LEU A 5 -4.39 4.77 14.20
C LEU A 5 -3.94 3.31 14.04
N GLN A 6 -3.57 2.63 15.13
CA GLN A 6 -3.19 1.21 15.07
C GLN A 6 -4.34 0.32 14.59
N LYS A 7 -5.56 0.59 15.06
CA LYS A 7 -6.77 -0.13 14.64
C LYS A 7 -7.08 0.08 13.16
N GLU A 8 -6.90 1.31 12.66
CA GLU A 8 -7.08 1.62 11.24
C GLU A 8 -6.00 0.95 10.38
N LEU A 9 -4.74 0.96 10.80
CA LEU A 9 -3.65 0.28 10.10
C LEU A 9 -3.88 -1.24 10.01
N ALA A 10 -4.28 -1.88 11.12
CA ALA A 10 -4.62 -3.31 11.10
C ALA A 10 -5.82 -3.62 10.18
N THR A 11 -6.80 -2.72 10.14
CA THR A 11 -7.96 -2.86 9.24
C THR A 11 -7.54 -2.68 7.77
N TYR A 12 -6.68 -1.71 7.49
CA TYR A 12 -6.11 -1.46 6.16
C TYR A 12 -5.35 -2.68 5.65
N GLU A 13 -4.44 -3.21 6.46
CA GLU A 13 -3.64 -4.40 6.12
C GLU A 13 -4.51 -5.61 5.80
N LYS A 14 -5.52 -5.87 6.65
CA LYS A 14 -6.47 -6.97 6.47
C LYS A 14 -7.27 -6.86 5.17
N ARG A 15 -7.60 -5.63 4.73
CA ARG A 15 -8.42 -5.38 3.53
C ARG A 15 -7.62 -5.36 2.23
N THR A 16 -6.31 -5.16 2.29
CA THR A 16 -5.47 -4.88 1.11
C THR A 16 -4.31 -5.87 0.89
N PRO A 17 -4.47 -7.19 1.09
CA PRO A 17 -3.35 -8.14 1.00
C PRO A 17 -2.72 -8.22 -0.40
N LYS A 18 -3.51 -7.98 -1.46
CA LYS A 18 -3.00 -7.96 -2.84
C LYS A 18 -2.12 -6.76 -3.12
N SER A 19 -2.43 -5.60 -2.52
CA SER A 19 -1.60 -4.40 -2.62
C SER A 19 -0.27 -4.61 -1.88
N ALA A 20 -0.30 -5.23 -0.70
CA ALA A 20 0.90 -5.60 0.05
C ALA A 20 1.85 -6.48 -0.79
N ALA A 21 1.31 -7.54 -1.40
CA ALA A 21 2.08 -8.45 -2.25
C ALA A 21 2.63 -7.75 -3.50
N ALA A 22 1.84 -6.87 -4.13
CA ALA A 22 2.27 -6.11 -5.29
C ALA A 22 3.39 -5.11 -4.94
N HIS A 23 3.28 -4.41 -3.81
CA HIS A 23 4.32 -3.51 -3.30
C HIS A 23 5.61 -4.27 -2.98
N LYS A 24 5.51 -5.41 -2.29
CA LYS A 24 6.66 -6.27 -1.99
C LYS A 24 7.40 -6.70 -3.26
N ARG A 25 6.67 -7.11 -4.31
CA ARG A 25 7.26 -7.45 -5.61
C ARG A 25 7.90 -6.24 -6.31
N ALA A 26 7.33 -5.04 -6.14
CA ALA A 26 7.83 -3.82 -6.77
C ALA A 26 9.12 -3.31 -6.11
N LEU A 27 9.30 -3.50 -4.80
CA LEU A 27 10.50 -3.11 -4.05
C LEU A 27 11.79 -3.74 -4.60
N GLU A 28 11.70 -4.92 -5.21
CA GLU A 28 12.85 -5.61 -5.83
C GLU A 28 13.38 -4.89 -7.08
N ARG A 29 12.62 -3.96 -7.67
CA ARG A 29 12.87 -3.42 -9.02
C ARG A 29 12.87 -1.90 -9.10
N ILE A 30 12.09 -1.23 -8.26
CA ILE A 30 11.92 0.23 -8.30
C ILE A 30 12.11 0.77 -6.88
N PRO A 31 12.86 1.88 -6.71
CA PRO A 31 12.95 2.56 -5.42
C PRO A 31 11.56 2.85 -4.85
N LEU A 32 11.39 2.60 -3.54
CA LEU A 32 10.13 2.76 -2.80
C LEU A 32 8.96 1.89 -3.30
N GLY A 33 9.17 1.01 -4.28
CA GLY A 33 8.15 0.16 -4.87
C GLY A 33 7.11 0.90 -5.71
N VAL A 34 7.37 2.17 -6.07
CA VAL A 34 6.45 3.03 -6.85
C VAL A 34 7.21 3.93 -7.82
N ALA A 35 6.55 4.28 -8.94
CA ALA A 35 7.14 5.15 -9.97
C ALA A 35 7.07 6.66 -9.67
N SER A 36 6.42 7.06 -8.57
CA SER A 36 6.30 8.47 -8.15
C SER A 36 6.22 8.52 -6.63
N ASN A 37 6.97 9.45 -6.03
CA ASN A 37 6.97 9.69 -4.58
C ASN A 37 5.58 10.03 -4.02
N TYR A 38 4.72 10.73 -4.77
CA TYR A 38 3.35 11.03 -4.38
C TYR A 38 2.48 9.79 -4.13
N ARG A 39 2.88 8.65 -4.68
CA ARG A 39 2.15 7.39 -4.49
C ARG A 39 2.61 6.62 -3.26
N HIS A 40 3.69 7.03 -2.59
CA HIS A 40 4.23 6.30 -1.46
C HIS A 40 3.57 6.74 -0.15
N TYR A 41 3.11 5.76 0.64
CA TYR A 41 2.69 5.94 2.03
C TYR A 41 2.77 4.61 2.77
N GLU A 42 2.91 4.69 4.09
CA GLU A 42 2.94 3.54 5.00
C GLU A 42 1.52 2.99 5.24
N PRO A 43 1.34 1.66 5.42
CA PRO A 43 2.38 0.62 5.40
C PRO A 43 2.76 0.17 3.98
N TYR A 44 1.90 0.44 3.01
CA TYR A 44 2.14 0.27 1.58
C TYR A 44 0.99 0.92 0.79
N PRO A 45 1.21 1.35 -0.46
CA PRO A 45 0.16 1.99 -1.23
C PRO A 45 -0.85 1.00 -1.83
N ILE A 46 -2.03 1.50 -2.18
CA ILE A 46 -3.06 0.74 -2.90
C ILE A 46 -2.62 0.52 -4.35
N PHE A 47 -2.72 -0.73 -4.82
CA PHE A 47 -2.53 -1.12 -6.21
C PHE A 47 -3.90 -1.34 -6.86
N VAL A 48 -4.30 -0.42 -7.73
CA VAL A 48 -5.59 -0.45 -8.44
C VAL A 48 -5.48 -1.36 -9.68
N LYS A 49 -6.44 -2.27 -9.86
CA LYS A 49 -6.48 -3.21 -10.99
C LYS A 49 -7.24 -2.66 -12.19
N ASP A 50 -8.36 -1.99 -11.98
CA ASP A 50 -9.28 -1.51 -13.01
C ASP A 50 -10.01 -0.25 -12.51
N GLY A 51 -10.52 0.57 -13.43
CA GLY A 51 -11.31 1.76 -13.13
C GLY A 51 -12.19 2.15 -14.32
N LYS A 52 -13.44 2.56 -14.04
CA LYS A 52 -14.41 3.01 -15.05
C LYS A 52 -15.02 4.34 -14.61
N GLY A 53 -15.27 5.22 -15.58
CA GLY A 53 -15.87 6.55 -15.38
C GLY A 53 -17.39 6.54 -15.51
#